data_AF-A0A950ZCF7-F1
#
_entry.id   AF-A0A950ZCF7-F1
#
_cell.length_a   1.000
_cell.length_b   1.000
_cell.length_c   1.000
_cell.angle_alpha   90.00
_cell.angle_beta   90.00
_cell.angle_gamma   90.00
#
_symmetry.space_group_name_H-M   'P 1'
#
loop_
_entity.id
_entity.type
_entity.pdbx_description
1 polymer ?
#
loop_
_entity_poly.entity_id
_entity_poly.type
_entity_poly.pdbx_seq_one_letter_code
_entity_poly.pdbx_strand_id
1 'polypeptide(L)'
;MMRFTIEERHLTDDHGRPVAAREAVEFHTCDAETIDDAVRVFVKEDNAEIIGSVLKFPGFQAVATVRKESGVYTLQFTPASSSGMRI
;
A
#
# COMPACT_ATOMS: atom_id res chain seq x y z
N MET A 1 13.02 -9.39 -9.87
CA MET A 1 12.78 -8.45 -8.76
C MET A 1 12.57 -7.04 -9.27
N MET A 2 11.37 -6.51 -9.05
CA MET A 2 10.95 -5.14 -9.36
C MET A 2 10.72 -4.38 -8.06
N ARG A 3 10.96 -3.06 -8.08
CA ARG A 3 10.65 -2.18 -6.95
C ARG A 3 9.25 -1.62 -7.11
N PHE A 4 8.48 -1.62 -6.03
CA PHE A 4 7.18 -0.97 -5.95
C PHE A 4 7.23 0.17 -4.95
N THR A 5 6.56 1.28 -5.28
CA THR A 5 6.20 2.34 -4.35
C THR A 5 4.80 2.04 -3.82
N ILE A 6 4.63 2.14 -2.51
CA ILE A 6 3.37 1.94 -1.81
C ILE A 6 2.95 3.28 -1.20
N GLU A 7 1.82 3.82 -1.63
CA GLU A 7 1.14 4.88 -0.91
C GLU A 7 0.17 4.24 0.07
N GLU A 8 0.41 4.44 1.37
CA GLU A 8 -0.48 4.03 2.44
C GLU A 8 -1.33 5.22 2.85
N ARG A 9 -2.66 5.04 2.90
CA ARG A 9 -3.60 6.07 3.34
C ARG A 9 -4.47 5.59 4.48
N HIS A 10 -4.36 6.25 5.63
CA HIS A 10 -5.14 5.99 6.84
C HIS A 10 -6.57 6.52 6.67
N LEU A 11 -7.56 5.62 6.67
CA LEU A 11 -8.96 5.96 6.47
C LEU A 11 -9.67 6.23 7.80
N THR A 12 -9.57 5.29 8.75
CA THR A 12 -10.22 5.37 10.06
C THR A 12 -9.29 4.90 11.14
N ASP A 13 -9.34 5.52 12.33
CA ASP A 13 -8.66 5.04 13.53
C ASP A 13 -9.23 3.70 14.04
N ASP A 14 -8.67 3.21 15.14
CA ASP A 14 -9.07 1.99 15.85
C ASP A 14 -10.52 2.04 16.42
N HIS A 15 -11.08 3.23 16.54
CA HIS A 15 -12.47 3.47 16.93
C HIS A 15 -13.41 3.66 15.72
N GLY A 16 -12.91 3.53 14.49
CA GLY A 16 -13.67 3.72 13.25
C GLY A 16 -13.96 5.18 12.92
N ARG A 17 -13.27 6.14 13.55
CA ARG A 17 -13.43 7.57 13.25
C ARG A 17 -12.55 7.95 12.07
N PRO A 18 -13.04 8.77 11.13
CA PRO A 18 -12.23 9.19 9.98
C PRO A 18 -10.96 9.94 10.39
N VAL A 19 -9.85 9.66 9.70
CA VAL A 19 -8.57 10.36 9.90
C VAL A 19 -8.45 11.53 8.91
N ALA A 20 -7.95 12.67 9.38
CA ALA A 20 -7.84 13.88 8.56
C ALA A 20 -6.75 13.76 7.49
N ALA A 21 -7.07 14.17 6.26
CA ALA A 21 -6.26 13.92 5.06
C ALA A 21 -4.79 14.43 5.10
N ARG A 22 -4.45 15.42 5.92
CA ARG A 22 -3.08 15.98 5.99
C ARG A 22 -2.11 15.11 6.77
N GLU A 23 -2.60 14.25 7.65
CA GLU A 23 -1.81 13.37 8.53
C GLU A 23 -1.97 11.90 8.14
N ALA A 24 -2.67 11.63 7.04
CA ALA A 24 -3.20 10.31 6.73
C ALA A 24 -2.41 9.56 5.65
N VAL A 25 -1.25 10.05 5.19
CA VAL A 25 -0.52 9.41 4.07
C VAL A 25 0.93 9.15 4.43
N GLU A 26 1.36 7.91 4.21
CA GLU A 26 2.74 7.47 4.29
C GLU A 26 3.19 6.81 2.99
N PHE A 27 4.49 6.83 2.71
CA PHE A 27 5.07 6.23 1.51
C PHE A 27 6.12 5.20 1.89
N HIS A 28 6.03 4.04 1.26
CA HIS A 28 6.95 2.92 1.46
C HIS A 28 7.46 2.40 0.13
N THR A 29 8.48 1.54 0.20
CA THR A 29 9.00 0.81 -0.96
C THR A 29 9.22 -0.64 -0.60
N CYS A 30 8.87 -1.56 -1.50
CA CYS A 30 9.21 -2.97 -1.36
C CYS A 30 9.73 -3.52 -2.69
N ASP A 31 10.59 -4.54 -2.61
CA ASP A 31 11.12 -5.23 -3.78
C ASP A 31 10.43 -6.62 -3.87
N ALA A 32 9.82 -6.94 -5.01
CA ALA A 32 9.06 -8.19 -5.22
C ALA A 32 9.08 -8.65 -6.67
N GLU A 33 8.71 -9.91 -6.95
CA GLU A 33 8.71 -10.44 -8.33
C GLU A 33 7.46 -10.07 -9.12
N THR A 34 6.33 -9.90 -8.45
CA THR A 34 5.04 -9.55 -9.06
C THR A 34 4.27 -8.59 -8.16
N ILE A 35 3.23 -7.95 -8.70
CA ILE A 35 2.34 -7.10 -7.90
C ILE A 35 1.62 -7.88 -6.80
N ASP A 36 1.25 -9.14 -7.06
CA ASP A 36 0.64 -10.03 -6.07
C ASP A 36 1.60 -10.34 -4.91
N ASP A 37 2.86 -10.60 -5.25
CA ASP A 37 3.89 -10.87 -4.26
C ASP A 37 4.21 -9.60 -3.46
N ALA A 38 4.26 -8.43 -4.10
CA ALA A 38 4.44 -7.14 -3.42
C ALA A 38 3.36 -6.89 -2.38
N VAL A 39 2.08 -7.08 -2.74
CA VAL A 39 0.95 -6.96 -1.82
C VAL A 39 1.11 -7.93 -0.65
N ARG A 40 1.38 -9.21 -0.93
CA ARG A 40 1.49 -10.24 0.11
C ARG A 40 2.65 -9.99 1.07
N VAL A 41 3.82 -9.62 0.55
CA VAL A 41 5.02 -9.36 1.35
C VAL A 41 4.80 -8.14 2.24
N PHE A 42 4.38 -7.01 1.65
CA PHE A 42 4.20 -5.78 2.39
C PHE A 42 3.15 -5.92 3.50
N VAL A 43 1.98 -6.48 3.18
CA VAL A 43 0.91 -6.70 4.17
C VAL A 43 1.37 -7.58 5.32
N LYS A 44 2.16 -8.62 5.03
CA LYS A 44 2.69 -9.52 6.06
C LYS A 44 3.72 -8.81 6.95
N GLU A 45 4.65 -8.06 6.38
CA GLU A 45 5.67 -7.31 7.13
C GLU A 45 5.06 -6.24 8.03
N ASP A 46 3.99 -5.62 7.54
CA ASP A 46 3.25 -4.55 8.19
C ASP A 46 2.20 -5.06 9.21
N ASN A 47 2.15 -6.39 9.45
CA ASN A 47 1.20 -7.05 10.36
C ASN A 47 -0.27 -6.66 10.09
N ALA A 48 -0.63 -6.51 8.81
CA ALA A 48 -1.96 -6.10 8.39
C ALA A 48 -2.79 -7.28 7.87
N GLU A 49 -4.11 -7.13 7.90
CA GLU A 49 -5.08 -8.07 7.32
C GLU A 49 -5.76 -7.43 6.09
N ILE A 50 -5.75 -8.11 4.94
CA ILE A 50 -6.51 -7.64 3.77
C ILE A 50 -8.02 -7.80 4.05
N ILE A 51 -8.76 -6.71 3.98
CA ILE A 51 -10.21 -6.71 4.11
C ILE A 51 -10.86 -6.40 2.76
N GLY A 52 -11.50 -7.42 2.17
CA GLY A 52 -12.11 -7.33 0.84
C GLY A 52 -11.21 -7.86 -0.28
N SER A 53 -11.40 -7.34 -1.49
CA SER A 53 -10.67 -7.79 -2.69
C SER A 53 -9.50 -6.87 -3.00
N VAL A 54 -8.38 -7.44 -3.46
CA VAL A 54 -7.29 -6.68 -4.06
C VAL A 54 -7.68 -6.31 -5.49
N LEU A 55 -7.81 -5.02 -5.76
CA LEU A 55 -8.11 -4.50 -7.09
C LEU A 55 -6.80 -4.37 -7.88
N LYS A 56 -6.79 -4.86 -9.12
CA LYS A 56 -5.61 -4.78 -10.01
C LYS A 56 -5.95 -3.98 -11.25
N PHE A 57 -5.01 -3.16 -11.68
CA PHE A 57 -5.18 -2.27 -12.83
C PHE A 57 -4.04 -2.48 -13.84
N PRO A 58 -4.27 -2.12 -15.13
CA PRO A 58 -3.21 -2.10 -16.14
C PRO A 58 -1.98 -1.29 -15.68
N GLY A 59 -0.80 -1.71 -16.11
CA GLY A 59 0.46 -1.06 -15.71
C GLY A 59 1.02 -1.54 -14.37
N PHE A 60 0.69 -2.78 -13.96
CA PHE A 60 1.20 -3.43 -12.74
C PHE A 60 0.87 -2.67 -11.45
N GLN A 61 -0.33 -2.08 -11.39
CA GLN A 61 -0.83 -1.36 -10.22
C GLN A 61 -1.83 -2.21 -9.45
N ALA A 62 -1.86 -2.05 -8.13
CA ALA A 62 -2.87 -2.68 -7.29
C ALA A 62 -3.31 -1.75 -6.14
N VAL A 63 -4.55 -1.93 -5.70
CA VAL A 63 -5.10 -1.29 -4.51
C VAL A 63 -5.64 -2.37 -3.57
N ALA A 64 -5.21 -2.34 -2.32
CA ALA A 64 -5.72 -3.20 -1.26
C ALA A 64 -6.28 -2.34 -0.13
N THR A 65 -7.39 -2.78 0.48
CA THR A 65 -7.84 -2.24 1.77
C THR A 65 -7.38 -3.19 2.85
N VAL A 66 -6.75 -2.65 3.88
CA VAL A 66 -6.17 -3.44 4.98
C VAL A 66 -6.61 -2.92 6.33
N ARG A 67 -6.62 -3.80 7.32
CA ARG A 67 -6.83 -3.49 8.73
C ARG A 67 -5.54 -3.75 9.49
N LYS A 68 -5.14 -2.78 10.33
CA LYS A 68 -4.10 -2.89 11.35
C LYS A 68 -4.73 -2.71 12.72
N GLU A 69 -3.95 -2.90 13.79
CA GLU A 69 -4.40 -2.57 15.15
C GLU A 69 -4.81 -1.09 15.26
N SER A 70 -4.10 -0.20 14.59
CA SER A 70 -4.30 1.25 14.62
C SER A 70 -5.46 1.77 13.76
N GLY A 71 -6.07 0.93 12.91
CA GLY A 71 -7.15 1.39 12.03
C GLY A 71 -7.27 0.67 10.69
N VAL A 72 -7.93 1.34 9.75
CA VAL A 72 -8.15 0.86 8.37
C VAL A 72 -7.41 1.74 7.38
N TYR A 73 -6.76 1.11 6.41
CA TYR A 73 -5.89 1.76 5.46
C TYR A 73 -6.20 1.31 4.03
N THR A 74 -5.90 2.15 3.05
CA THR A 74 -5.74 1.73 1.65
C THR A 74 -4.27 1.76 1.28
N LEU A 75 -3.81 0.71 0.61
CA LEU A 75 -2.47 0.59 0.07
C LEU A 75 -2.57 0.64 -1.45
N GLN A 76 -1.91 1.62 -2.07
CA GLN A 76 -1.78 1.72 -3.52
C GLN A 76 -0.35 1.36 -3.93
N PHE A 77 -0.22 0.26 -4.67
CA PHE A 77 1.04 -0.25 -5.18
C PHE A 77 1.23 0.21 -6.62
N THR A 78 2.39 0.79 -6.90
CA THR A 78 2.80 1.23 -8.23
C THR A 78 4.23 0.80 -8.51
N PRO A 79 4.59 0.36 -9.72
CA PRO A 79 5.98 0.08 -10.04
C PRO A 79 6.79 1.35 -9.91
N ALA A 80 7.90 1.30 -9.17
CA ALA A 80 8.83 2.41 -9.13
C ALA A 80 9.43 2.56 -10.53
N SER A 81 9.18 3.70 -11.18
CA SER A 81 9.76 3.98 -12.49
C SER A 81 11.29 3.93 -12.37
N SER A 82 11.95 3.09 -13.16
CA SER A 82 13.39 3.14 -13.36
C SER A 82 13.75 4.33 -14.28
N SER A 83 13.32 5.54 -13.92
CA SER A 83 13.84 6.75 -14.52
C SER A 83 14.81 7.34 -13.51
N GLY A 84 16.10 7.30 -13.84
CA GLY A 84 17.14 7.98 -13.08
C GLY A 84 16.83 9.48 -13.05
N MET A 85 16.16 9.94 -12.00
CA MET A 85 16.06 11.36 -11.71
C MET A 85 17.30 11.76 -10.93
N ARG A 86 18.35 12.12 -11.68
CA ARG A 86 19.41 13.00 -11.18
C ARG A 86 18.75 14.34 -10.86
N ILE A 87 18.80 14.73 -9.60
CA ILE A 87 18.73 16.14 -9.19
C ILE A 87 20.16 16.63 -9.01
#